data_AF-A0A4T0WHG2-F1
#
_entry.id   AF-A0A4T0WHG2-F1
#
_cell.length_a   1.000
_cell.length_b   1.000
_cell.length_c   1.000
_cell.angle_alpha   90.00
_cell.angle_beta   90.00
_cell.angle_gamma   90.00
#
_symmetry.space_group_name_H-M   'P 1'
#
loop_
_entity.id
_entity.type
_entity.pdbx_description
1 polymer ?
#
loop_
_entity_poly.entity_id
_entity_poly.type
_entity_poly.pdbx_seq_one_letter_code
_entity_poly.pdbx_strand_id
1 'polypeptide(L)'
;MILSRVASASWLMALACSSLVFTERAQDSNSTFYNPIIPGFHPDPSCIFVSEQNDTFFCASSSFNAFPGIPLHASKDLHNWKLIGAIASIHAEKQKADLRQDTY
;
A
#
# COMPACT_ATOMS: atom_id res chain seq x y z
N MET A 1 33.29 22.93 -60.26
CA MET A 1 32.30 23.72 -59.48
C MET A 1 30.95 23.33 -60.06
N ILE A 2 30.10 22.49 -59.47
CA ILE A 2 29.39 22.64 -58.19
C ILE A 2 28.94 21.23 -57.77
N LEU A 3 29.32 20.74 -56.58
CA LEU A 3 28.65 19.61 -55.95
C LEU A 3 27.77 20.18 -54.82
N SER A 4 26.48 20.26 -55.07
CA SER A 4 25.48 20.79 -54.15
C SER A 4 24.92 19.68 -53.25
N ARG A 5 25.27 19.79 -51.97
CA ARG A 5 24.36 19.73 -50.80
C ARG A 5 23.20 18.74 -50.88
N VAL A 6 23.25 17.65 -50.10
CA VAL A 6 22.27 17.40 -49.02
C VAL A 6 22.87 16.43 -47.99
N ALA A 7 23.36 16.96 -46.88
CA ALA A 7 23.55 16.22 -45.64
C ALA A 7 23.19 17.18 -44.53
N SER A 8 22.13 16.87 -43.78
CA SER A 8 21.79 17.44 -42.46
C SER A 8 20.27 17.56 -42.29
N ALA A 9 19.62 16.44 -41.94
CA ALA A 9 18.34 16.49 -41.25
C ALA A 9 18.11 15.19 -40.46
N SER A 10 19.07 14.77 -39.62
CA SER A 10 18.86 13.61 -38.74
C SER A 10 19.54 13.71 -37.37
N TRP A 11 19.93 14.92 -36.94
CA TRP A 11 20.64 15.12 -35.66
C TRP A 11 19.90 16.01 -34.65
N LEU A 12 18.59 16.23 -34.82
CA LEU A 12 17.81 17.08 -33.90
C LEU A 12 16.67 16.36 -33.14
N MET A 13 16.45 15.06 -33.36
CA MET A 13 15.39 14.30 -32.67
C MET A 13 15.89 13.34 -31.57
N ALA A 14 17.13 13.49 -31.10
CA ALA A 14 17.67 12.64 -30.03
C ALA A 14 17.93 13.39 -28.70
N LEU A 15 17.81 14.72 -28.67
CA LEU A 15 18.17 15.55 -27.51
C LEU A 15 16.99 15.90 -26.59
N ALA A 16 15.75 15.58 -26.97
CA ALA A 16 14.56 15.91 -26.17
C ALA A 16 14.16 14.81 -25.16
N CYS A 17 14.79 13.62 -25.19
CA CYS A 17 14.32 12.45 -24.44
C CYS A 17 15.24 12.03 -23.27
N SER A 18 16.16 12.88 -22.82
CA SER A 18 17.19 12.49 -21.84
C SER A 18 17.06 13.10 -20.45
N SER A 19 16.05 13.93 -20.19
CA SER A 19 15.87 14.57 -18.90
C SER A 19 14.48 14.27 -18.35
N LEU A 20 14.26 13.05 -17.87
CA LEU A 20 13.26 12.71 -16.85
C LEU A 20 13.50 11.26 -16.35
N VAL A 21 14.76 10.91 -16.11
CA VAL A 21 15.06 9.74 -15.26
C VAL A 21 15.02 10.25 -13.82
N PHE A 22 13.83 10.25 -13.21
CA PHE A 22 13.72 10.39 -11.76
C PHE A 22 14.28 9.12 -11.12
N THR A 23 15.56 9.16 -10.76
CA THR A 23 16.09 8.26 -9.73
C THR A 23 15.59 8.77 -8.40
N GLU A 24 14.50 8.18 -7.87
CA GLU A 24 14.25 8.25 -6.44
C GLU A 24 15.33 7.42 -5.76
N ARG A 25 16.30 8.08 -5.13
CA ARG A 25 17.16 7.40 -4.16
C ARG A 25 16.31 7.07 -2.94
N ALA A 26 16.13 5.78 -2.66
CA ALA A 26 15.72 5.33 -1.34
C ALA A 26 16.76 5.84 -0.33
N GLN A 27 16.38 6.83 0.47
CA GLN A 27 17.25 7.39 1.48
C GLN A 27 17.27 6.42 2.66
N ASP A 28 18.32 5.61 2.73
CA ASP A 28 18.58 4.70 3.85
C ASP A 28 19.08 5.51 5.06
N SER A 29 18.22 6.35 5.61
CA SER A 29 18.45 7.00 6.90
C SER A 29 18.08 5.99 7.98
N ASN A 30 19.05 5.62 8.80
CA ASN A 30 18.83 4.78 9.98
C ASN A 30 17.71 5.43 10.82
N SER A 31 16.52 4.81 10.83
CA SER A 31 15.30 5.38 11.42
C SER A 31 15.06 4.74 12.78
N THR A 32 14.92 5.58 13.81
CA THR A 32 14.60 5.13 15.17
C THR A 32 13.12 5.37 15.44
N PHE A 33 12.44 4.38 16.04
CA PHE A 33 11.07 4.50 16.50
C PHE A 33 10.95 4.07 17.96
N TYR A 34 9.86 4.45 18.62
CA TYR A 34 9.59 4.09 20.01
C TYR A 34 8.50 3.02 20.07
N ASN A 35 8.75 2.00 20.88
CA ASN A 35 7.72 1.03 21.23
C ASN A 35 6.73 1.63 22.25
N PRO A 36 5.45 1.19 22.23
CA PRO A 36 4.84 0.24 21.29
C PRO A 36 4.39 0.87 19.96
N ILE A 37 4.48 0.12 18.85
CA ILE A 37 4.05 0.58 17.51
C ILE A 37 2.53 0.68 17.33
N ILE A 38 1.76 -0.11 18.09
CA ILE A 38 0.31 0.01 18.21
C ILE A 38 -0.01 -0.04 19.71
N PRO A 39 -0.26 1.12 20.35
CA PRO A 39 -0.58 1.16 21.77
C PRO A 39 -1.98 0.60 22.05
N GLY A 40 -2.17 0.01 23.23
CA GLY A 40 -3.47 -0.49 23.68
C GLY A 40 -3.64 -2.00 23.53
N PHE A 41 -4.88 -2.44 23.29
CA PHE A 41 -5.27 -3.86 23.31
C PHE A 41 -5.33 -4.44 21.89
N HIS A 42 -4.19 -4.93 21.43
CA HIS A 42 -4.03 -5.55 20.10
C HIS A 42 -3.30 -6.90 20.20
N PRO A 43 -3.91 -7.91 20.86
CA PRO A 43 -3.31 -9.22 21.06
C PRO A 43 -3.28 -10.03 19.75
N ASP A 44 -2.37 -11.00 19.70
CA ASP A 44 -2.20 -11.97 18.61
C ASP A 44 -2.07 -11.34 17.20
N PRO A 45 -1.15 -10.38 16.98
CA PRO A 45 -1.01 -9.73 15.69
C PRO A 45 -0.61 -10.75 14.61
N SER A 46 -1.41 -10.81 13.55
CA SER A 46 -1.12 -11.58 12.34
C SER A 46 -1.04 -10.61 11.16
N CYS A 47 0.14 -10.49 10.57
CA CYS A 47 0.45 -9.44 9.61
C CYS A 47 0.93 -9.98 8.26
N ILE A 48 0.57 -9.30 7.17
CA ILE A 48 1.01 -9.60 5.80
C ILE A 48 1.39 -8.32 5.06
N PHE A 49 2.29 -8.44 4.10
CA PHE A 49 2.58 -7.38 3.12
C PHE A 49 1.86 -7.69 1.81
N VAL A 50 1.23 -6.69 1.21
CA VAL A 50 0.49 -6.82 -0.06
C VAL A 50 0.94 -5.71 -1.00
N SER A 51 1.86 -6.02 -1.91
CA SER A 51 2.42 -5.06 -2.87
C SER A 51 1.36 -4.52 -3.83
N GLU A 52 0.43 -5.38 -4.24
CA GLU A 52 -0.67 -5.02 -5.16
C GLU A 52 -1.63 -4.00 -4.53
N GLN A 53 -1.62 -3.89 -3.19
CA GLN A 53 -2.36 -2.88 -2.46
C GLN A 53 -1.45 -1.73 -2.04
N ASN A 54 -0.83 -1.06 -3.01
CA ASN A 54 -0.07 0.18 -2.81
C ASN A 54 1.07 0.02 -1.77
N ASP A 55 1.76 -1.12 -1.83
CA ASP A 55 2.84 -1.50 -0.91
C ASP A 55 2.43 -1.35 0.58
N THR A 56 1.32 -2.00 0.94
CA THR A 56 0.72 -1.86 2.28
C THR A 56 0.89 -3.13 3.11
N PHE A 57 1.25 -2.93 4.38
CA PHE A 57 1.19 -3.93 5.43
C PHE A 57 -0.19 -3.90 6.09
N PHE A 58 -0.77 -5.07 6.29
CA PHE A 58 -2.02 -5.26 7.01
C PHE A 58 -1.76 -6.12 8.24
N CYS A 59 -2.33 -5.75 9.38
CA CYS A 59 -2.28 -6.53 10.61
C CYS A 59 -3.67 -6.70 11.20
N ALA A 60 -4.10 -7.94 11.40
CA ALA A 60 -5.28 -8.27 12.17
C ALA A 60 -4.90 -8.61 13.62
N SER A 61 -5.74 -8.23 14.57
CA SER A 61 -5.56 -8.59 15.99
C SER A 61 -6.80 -9.29 16.53
N SER A 62 -6.61 -10.16 17.52
CA SER A 62 -7.71 -10.80 18.25
C SER A 62 -8.51 -9.75 19.02
N SER A 63 -9.84 -9.86 18.99
CA SER A 63 -10.74 -9.03 19.83
C SER A 63 -11.40 -9.81 20.97
N PHE A 64 -11.12 -11.12 21.09
CA PHE A 64 -11.85 -12.04 21.97
C PHE A 64 -13.37 -11.84 21.85
N ASN A 65 -14.04 -11.49 22.95
CA ASN A 65 -15.48 -11.26 23.02
C ASN A 65 -15.89 -9.79 22.74
N ALA A 66 -14.94 -8.91 22.41
CA ALA A 66 -15.24 -7.51 22.09
C ALA A 66 -15.78 -7.36 20.66
N PHE A 67 -16.75 -6.45 20.51
CA PHE A 67 -17.40 -6.13 19.25
C PHE A 67 -17.37 -4.62 18.98
N PRO A 68 -17.09 -4.15 17.74
CA PRO A 68 -16.81 -4.93 16.52
C PRO A 68 -15.51 -5.73 16.60
N GLY A 69 -15.50 -6.91 16.00
CA GLY A 69 -14.48 -7.93 16.21
C GLY A 69 -13.40 -7.99 15.11
N ILE A 70 -12.22 -8.46 15.49
CA ILE A 70 -11.04 -8.61 14.62
C ILE A 70 -10.67 -7.28 13.94
N PRO A 71 -10.15 -6.29 14.69
CA PRO A 71 -9.69 -5.02 14.13
C PRO A 71 -8.54 -5.24 13.14
N LEU A 72 -8.58 -4.50 12.03
CA LEU A 72 -7.61 -4.54 10.94
C LEU A 72 -6.89 -3.19 10.83
N HIS A 73 -5.57 -3.20 10.96
CA HIS A 73 -4.72 -2.03 10.80
C HIS A 73 -3.95 -2.09 9.49
N ALA A 74 -3.69 -0.92 8.89
CA ALA A 74 -2.86 -0.76 7.70
C ALA A 74 -1.69 0.19 7.97
N SER A 75 -0.54 -0.10 7.39
CA SER A 75 0.67 0.74 7.46
C SER A 75 1.48 0.62 6.17
N LYS A 76 2.26 1.65 5.85
CA LYS A 76 3.25 1.59 4.75
C LYS A 76 4.69 1.46 5.23
N ASP A 77 4.93 1.68 6.52
CA ASP A 77 6.25 1.86 7.10
C ASP A 77 6.47 1.04 8.38
N LEU A 78 5.52 0.15 8.71
CA LEU A 78 5.49 -0.71 9.91
C LEU A 78 5.49 0.05 11.25
N HIS A 79 5.42 1.38 11.23
CA HIS A 79 5.45 2.22 12.42
C HIS A 79 4.14 3.01 12.57
N ASN A 80 3.68 3.64 11.50
CA ASN A 80 2.43 4.40 11.49
C ASN A 80 1.28 3.49 11.07
N TRP A 81 0.46 3.10 12.04
CA TRP A 81 -0.67 2.20 11.82
C TRP A 81 -2.00 2.95 11.89
N LYS A 82 -2.87 2.69 10.92
CA LYS A 82 -4.24 3.21 10.88
C LYS A 82 -5.23 2.06 10.99
N LEU A 83 -6.17 2.15 11.93
CA LEU A 83 -7.33 1.25 11.96
C LEU A 83 -8.20 1.52 10.73
N ILE A 84 -8.34 0.52 9.85
CA ILE A 84 -9.12 0.64 8.60
C ILE A 84 -10.48 -0.04 8.69
N GLY A 85 -10.72 -0.85 9.73
CA GLY A 85 -12.01 -1.46 9.97
C GLY A 85 -11.92 -2.67 10.90
N ALA A 86 -13.01 -3.41 10.97
CA ALA A 86 -13.13 -4.65 11.72
C ALA A 86 -13.80 -5.70 10.83
N ILE A 87 -13.22 -6.91 10.79
CA ILE A 87 -13.71 -7.98 9.92
C ILE A 87 -15.11 -8.42 10.34
N ALA A 88 -15.33 -8.57 11.65
CA ALA A 88 -16.64 -8.87 12.22
C ALA A 88 -17.34 -7.56 12.63
N SER A 89 -18.08 -6.98 11.69
CA SER A 89 -18.89 -5.76 11.90
C SER A 89 -20.36 -5.98 11.56
N ILE A 90 -21.24 -5.12 12.07
CA ILE A 90 -22.70 -5.20 11.85
C ILE A 90 -23.03 -5.23 10.34
N HIS A 91 -22.32 -4.45 9.54
CA HIS A 91 -22.50 -4.40 8.10
C HIS A 91 -22.10 -5.71 7.43
N ALA A 92 -20.99 -6.33 7.86
CA ALA A 92 -20.55 -7.63 7.36
C ALA A 92 -21.56 -8.74 7.73
N GLU A 93 -22.18 -8.66 8.90
CA GLU A 93 -23.20 -9.63 9.32
C GLU A 93 -24.48 -9.53 8.49
N LYS A 94 -24.91 -8.31 8.13
CA LYS A 94 -26.06 -8.09 7.24
C LYS A 94 -25.83 -8.69 5.85
N GLN A 95 -24.61 -8.56 5.29
CA GLN A 95 -24.24 -9.17 4.01
C GLN A 95 -24.24 -10.70 4.10
N LYS A 96 -23.76 -11.27 5.22
CA LYS A 96 -23.81 -12.72 5.45
C LYS A 96 -25.25 -13.23 5.62
N ALA A 97 -26.14 -12.44 6.22
CA ALA A 97 -27.55 -12.80 6.33
C ALA A 97 -28.25 -12.85 4.97
N ASP A 98 -27.96 -11.88 4.10
CA ASP A 98 -28.44 -11.80 2.73
C ASP A 98 -28.03 -13.04 1.92
N LEU A 99 -26.73 -13.37 1.93
CA LEU A 99 -26.20 -14.57 1.23
C LEU A 99 -26.80 -15.91 1.72
N ARG A 100 -27.24 -15.99 2.99
CA ARG A 100 -27.91 -17.19 3.51
C ARG A 100 -29.34 -17.33 3.01
N GLN A 101 -30.01 -16.23 2.67
CA GLN A 101 -31.37 -16.26 2.15
C GLN A 101 -31.44 -16.76 0.70
N ASP A 102 -30.34 -16.66 -0.05
CA ASP A 102 -30.23 -17.12 -1.44
C ASP A 102 -29.92 -18.62 -1.60
N THR A 103 -29.74 -19.35 -0.48
CA THR A 103 -29.33 -20.77 -0.49
C THR A 103 -30.50 -21.74 -0.25
N TYR A 104 -31.76 -21.32 -0.43
CA TYR A 104 -32.94 -22.18 -0.33
C TYR A 104 -33.91 -21.98 -1.50
#